data_AF-A0A9D8UFZ9-F1
#
_entry.id   AF-A0A9D8UFZ9-F1
#
_cell.length_a   1.000
_cell.length_b   1.000
_cell.length_c   1.000
_cell.angle_alpha   90.00
_cell.angle_beta   90.00
_cell.angle_gamma   90.00
#
_symmetry.space_group_name_H-M   'P 1'
#
loop_
_entity.id
_entity.type
_entity.pdbx_description
1 polymer ?
#
loop_
_entity_poly.entity_id
_entity_poly.type
_entity_poly.pdbx_seq_one_letter_code
_entity_poly.pdbx_strand_id
1 'polypeptide(L)'
;MILKPASLIPFVLFLIFFIACEKSVDGEPETVINSLEIIMNDMTLPHEGYPSGLPESMDWAHGPRISYGNNPPDDWTAVIPWGQIYADSAGNPATNARFQIRNMQTWYLSKSDGEWKRWILTSDIDGANYAEDFQDDINIPADIRPESDGGGISASLQPGYNFHFWSSSGRVEIDPNDIAGVWSSMESRLIIADNELPDDRDKARLMFSAGADYWESLDAEWDQWKTNGDIAIGRFRFLTKDWQAFNMHTLTLEQLRDNPPPFE
;
A
#
# COMPACT_ATOMS: atom_id res chain seq x y z
N MET A 1 94.94 -9.44 30.17
CA MET A 1 94.83 -10.43 31.25
C MET A 1 93.46 -10.24 31.90
N ILE A 2 92.62 -11.27 31.84
CA ILE A 2 91.45 -11.56 32.68
C ILE A 2 90.18 -10.65 32.53
N LEU A 3 89.09 -11.31 32.13
CA LEU A 3 87.68 -10.88 32.09
C LEU A 3 87.12 -10.49 33.46
N LYS A 4 86.07 -9.64 33.50
CA LYS A 4 84.78 -9.84 34.23
C LYS A 4 83.77 -8.69 34.02
N PRO A 5 82.46 -8.87 34.32
CA PRO A 5 81.35 -8.62 33.38
C PRO A 5 80.45 -7.43 33.76
N ALA A 6 79.56 -7.01 32.85
CA ALA A 6 78.43 -6.15 33.21
C ALA A 6 77.15 -6.48 32.42
N SER A 7 76.19 -7.04 33.16
CA SER A 7 74.73 -6.75 33.16
C SER A 7 73.91 -6.89 31.87
N LEU A 8 73.09 -7.95 31.86
CA LEU A 8 71.88 -8.07 31.05
C LEU A 8 70.79 -7.10 31.55
N ILE A 9 70.13 -6.39 30.64
CA ILE A 9 68.76 -5.87 30.82
C ILE A 9 67.93 -6.40 29.65
N PRO A 10 66.85 -7.16 29.88
CA PRO A 10 65.98 -7.59 28.79
C PRO A 10 64.99 -6.48 28.45
N PHE A 11 64.97 -6.05 27.18
CA PHE A 11 63.88 -5.26 26.62
C PHE A 11 62.66 -6.18 26.44
N VAL A 12 61.56 -5.83 27.12
CA VAL A 12 60.25 -6.46 26.98
C VAL A 12 59.64 -6.00 25.65
N LEU A 13 59.42 -6.93 24.73
CA LEU A 13 58.63 -6.70 23.52
C LEU A 13 57.14 -6.90 23.88
N PHE A 14 56.35 -5.83 23.91
CA PHE A 14 54.89 -5.92 24.01
C PHE A 14 54.33 -6.26 22.63
N LEU A 15 53.84 -7.50 22.46
CA LEU A 15 52.96 -7.85 21.33
C LEU A 15 51.54 -7.37 21.65
N ILE A 16 51.06 -6.37 20.94
CA ILE A 16 49.65 -5.95 20.95
C ILE A 16 48.90 -6.84 19.96
N PHE A 17 48.08 -7.76 20.46
CA PHE A 17 47.07 -8.46 19.67
C PHE A 17 45.88 -7.52 19.45
N PHE A 18 45.70 -7.04 18.22
CA PHE A 18 44.42 -6.46 17.79
C PHE A 18 43.43 -7.61 17.58
N ILE A 19 42.50 -7.77 18.50
CA ILE A 19 41.29 -8.57 18.26
C ILE A 19 40.39 -7.70 17.40
N ALA A 20 40.32 -8.00 16.11
CA ALA A 20 39.27 -7.48 15.24
C ALA A 20 37.96 -8.12 15.67
N CYS A 21 37.09 -7.32 16.30
CA CYS A 21 35.71 -7.69 16.55
C CYS A 21 34.96 -7.50 15.23
N GLU A 22 34.83 -8.57 14.47
CA GLU A 22 33.97 -8.64 13.29
C GLU A 22 32.53 -8.56 13.79
N LYS A 23 31.92 -7.36 13.71
CA LYS A 23 30.47 -7.23 13.86
C LYS A 23 29.84 -7.96 12.68
N SER A 24 29.19 -9.10 12.93
CA SER A 24 28.20 -9.61 11.99
C SER A 24 27.10 -8.56 11.89
N VAL A 25 26.98 -7.95 10.72
CA VAL A 25 25.75 -7.25 10.33
C VAL A 25 24.85 -8.33 9.78
N ASP A 26 24.19 -9.06 10.67
CA ASP A 26 23.05 -9.89 10.33
C ASP A 26 21.89 -8.93 10.08
N GLY A 27 21.87 -8.31 8.90
CA GLY A 27 20.66 -7.71 8.37
C GLY A 27 19.79 -8.85 7.88
N GLU A 28 18.65 -9.06 8.54
CA GLU A 28 17.56 -9.84 7.96
C GLU A 28 17.35 -9.35 6.51
N PRO A 29 17.26 -10.24 5.52
CA PRO A 29 17.02 -9.81 4.14
C PRO A 29 15.74 -8.98 4.13
N GLU A 30 15.83 -7.76 3.60
CA GLU A 30 14.68 -6.89 3.43
C GLU A 30 13.61 -7.66 2.65
N THR A 31 12.48 -7.93 3.30
CA THR A 31 11.39 -8.67 2.68
C THR A 31 10.88 -7.82 1.54
N VAL A 32 11.08 -8.29 0.31
CA VAL A 32 10.54 -7.63 -0.89
C VAL A 32 9.02 -7.79 -0.87
N ILE A 33 8.32 -6.74 -0.43
CA ILE A 33 6.85 -6.75 -0.26
C ILE A 33 6.12 -6.63 -1.62
N ASN A 34 6.74 -5.94 -2.58
CA ASN A 34 6.16 -5.71 -3.91
C ASN A 34 7.09 -6.20 -5.03
N SER A 35 6.52 -6.60 -6.16
CA SER A 35 7.28 -7.06 -7.32
C SER A 35 6.48 -6.86 -8.61
N LEU A 36 7.17 -6.86 -9.75
CA LEU A 36 6.52 -6.76 -11.06
C LEU A 36 5.45 -7.83 -11.25
N GLU A 37 5.70 -9.06 -10.78
CA GLU A 37 4.73 -10.15 -10.85
C GLU A 37 3.49 -9.87 -10.00
N ILE A 38 3.65 -9.34 -8.78
CA ILE A 38 2.52 -8.98 -7.92
C ILE A 38 1.67 -7.87 -8.58
N ILE A 39 2.31 -6.83 -9.10
CA ILE A 39 1.64 -5.72 -9.79
C ILE A 39 0.83 -6.21 -10.98
N MET A 40 1.44 -7.05 -11.84
CA MET A 40 0.76 -7.65 -12.98
C MET A 40 -0.42 -8.52 -12.55
N ASN A 41 -0.24 -9.34 -11.52
CA ASN A 41 -1.27 -10.25 -11.03
C ASN A 41 -2.46 -9.49 -10.43
N ASP A 42 -2.22 -8.37 -9.75
CA ASP A 42 -3.27 -7.55 -9.14
C ASP A 42 -4.22 -6.92 -10.19
N MET A 43 -3.81 -6.82 -11.47
CA MET A 43 -4.67 -6.35 -12.57
C MET A 43 -5.10 -7.44 -13.56
N THR A 44 -4.72 -8.71 -13.36
CA THR A 44 -5.02 -9.79 -14.33
C THR A 44 -5.65 -11.04 -13.73
N LEU A 45 -5.41 -11.31 -12.46
CA LEU A 45 -6.05 -12.42 -11.76
C LEU A 45 -7.45 -12.03 -11.25
N PRO A 46 -8.37 -12.98 -11.10
CA PRO A 46 -9.66 -12.72 -10.46
C PRO A 46 -9.47 -12.30 -9.00
N HIS A 47 -10.50 -11.69 -8.41
CA HIS A 47 -10.56 -11.48 -6.96
C HIS A 47 -10.41 -12.81 -6.20
N GLU A 48 -9.79 -12.77 -5.01
CA GLU A 48 -9.65 -13.97 -4.16
C GLU A 48 -10.95 -14.34 -3.44
N GLY A 49 -11.86 -13.38 -3.31
CA GLY A 49 -13.22 -13.55 -2.78
C GLY A 49 -14.14 -12.48 -3.36
N TYR A 50 -15.37 -12.42 -2.87
CA TYR A 50 -16.36 -11.44 -3.31
C TYR A 50 -16.59 -10.41 -2.21
N PRO A 51 -16.50 -9.10 -2.49
CA PRO A 51 -16.83 -8.08 -1.50
C PRO A 51 -18.30 -8.22 -1.05
N SER A 52 -18.52 -8.16 0.26
CA SER A 52 -19.86 -8.14 0.85
C SER A 52 -20.64 -6.88 0.43
N GLY A 53 -21.96 -7.01 0.29
CA GLY A 53 -22.90 -5.91 0.03
C GLY A 53 -22.85 -5.26 -1.36
N LEU A 54 -21.87 -5.58 -2.21
CA LEU A 54 -21.85 -5.05 -3.58
C LEU A 54 -22.89 -5.71 -4.48
N PRO A 55 -23.70 -4.92 -5.21
CA PRO A 55 -24.59 -5.46 -6.25
C PRO A 55 -23.80 -6.14 -7.37
N GLU A 56 -24.30 -7.27 -7.88
CA GLU A 56 -23.68 -7.97 -9.02
C GLU A 56 -23.60 -7.11 -10.30
N SER A 57 -24.43 -6.05 -10.39
CA SER A 57 -24.38 -5.10 -11.51
C SER A 57 -23.16 -4.19 -11.51
N MET A 58 -22.42 -4.11 -10.40
CA MET A 58 -21.16 -3.37 -10.35
C MET A 58 -20.05 -4.21 -11.00
N ASP A 59 -19.51 -3.71 -12.10
CA ASP A 59 -18.53 -4.41 -12.93
C ASP A 59 -17.24 -4.79 -12.16
N TRP A 60 -16.76 -3.91 -11.28
CA TRP A 60 -15.59 -4.15 -10.43
C TRP A 60 -15.83 -5.13 -9.28
N ALA A 61 -17.06 -5.56 -9.02
CA ALA A 61 -17.33 -6.61 -8.03
C ALA A 61 -16.77 -7.98 -8.47
N HIS A 62 -16.43 -8.16 -9.75
CA HIS A 62 -16.06 -9.46 -10.34
C HIS A 62 -14.58 -9.59 -10.71
N GLY A 63 -13.84 -8.48 -10.76
CA GLY A 63 -12.41 -8.48 -11.07
C GLY A 63 -11.83 -7.08 -11.08
N PRO A 64 -10.51 -6.95 -11.24
CA PRO A 64 -9.87 -5.66 -11.47
C PRO A 64 -10.39 -5.04 -12.78
N ARG A 65 -10.42 -3.71 -12.85
CA ARG A 65 -10.83 -3.00 -14.06
C ARG A 65 -10.02 -1.74 -14.29
N ILE A 66 -9.92 -1.33 -15.55
CA ILE A 66 -9.46 -0.01 -15.95
C ILE A 66 -10.69 0.79 -16.41
N SER A 67 -10.80 2.02 -15.91
CA SER A 67 -11.89 2.94 -16.22
C SER A 67 -11.37 4.09 -17.07
N TYR A 68 -11.16 5.29 -16.51
CA TYR A 68 -10.55 6.40 -17.23
C TYR A 68 -9.10 6.11 -17.67
N GLY A 69 -8.40 5.25 -16.93
CA GLY A 69 -7.04 4.83 -17.26
C GLY A 69 -6.10 6.03 -17.43
N ASN A 70 -5.48 6.14 -18.60
CA ASN A 70 -4.51 7.20 -18.89
C ASN A 70 -5.13 8.49 -19.45
N ASN A 71 -6.47 8.58 -19.50
CA ASN A 71 -7.18 9.67 -20.14
C ASN A 71 -8.24 10.22 -19.17
N PRO A 72 -7.84 11.11 -18.24
CA PRO A 72 -8.82 11.87 -17.47
C PRO A 72 -9.78 12.63 -18.40
N PRO A 73 -11.02 12.92 -17.96
CA PRO A 73 -11.89 13.86 -18.67
C PRO A 73 -11.23 15.21 -18.92
N ASP A 74 -11.70 15.91 -19.94
CA ASP A 74 -11.29 17.29 -20.20
C ASP A 74 -11.56 18.14 -18.94
N ASP A 75 -10.64 19.07 -18.66
CA ASP A 75 -10.66 19.98 -17.51
C ASP A 75 -10.48 19.33 -16.12
N TRP A 76 -10.31 18.00 -16.02
CA TRP A 76 -9.97 17.36 -14.76
C TRP A 76 -8.48 17.45 -14.47
N THR A 77 -8.15 18.09 -13.34
CA THR A 77 -6.78 18.55 -13.03
C THR A 77 -6.25 18.03 -11.71
N ALA A 78 -6.97 17.11 -11.05
CA ALA A 78 -6.56 16.58 -9.76
C ALA A 78 -6.61 15.05 -9.70
N VAL A 79 -5.80 14.47 -8.81
CA VAL A 79 -5.75 13.03 -8.53
C VAL A 79 -5.65 12.77 -7.03
N ILE A 80 -6.20 11.64 -6.58
CA ILE A 80 -5.99 11.13 -5.23
C ILE A 80 -5.94 9.59 -5.22
N PRO A 81 -4.95 8.96 -4.55
CA PRO A 81 -4.99 7.55 -4.23
C PRO A 81 -6.09 7.26 -3.24
N TRP A 82 -6.69 6.09 -3.41
CA TRP A 82 -7.59 5.52 -2.42
C TRP A 82 -7.43 4.01 -2.39
N GLY A 83 -7.97 3.40 -1.35
CA GLY A 83 -8.19 1.97 -1.33
C GLY A 83 -9.48 1.65 -0.60
N GLN A 84 -9.82 0.37 -0.62
CA GLN A 84 -11.03 -0.12 0.03
C GLN A 84 -10.78 -1.49 0.63
N ILE A 85 -11.34 -1.69 1.82
CA ILE A 85 -11.30 -2.95 2.53
C ILE A 85 -12.73 -3.44 2.74
N TYR A 86 -12.98 -4.67 2.29
CA TYR A 86 -14.27 -5.33 2.41
C TYR A 86 -14.14 -6.59 3.25
N ALA A 87 -15.22 -6.96 3.94
CA ALA A 87 -15.41 -8.33 4.35
C ALA A 87 -15.75 -9.18 3.11
N ASP A 88 -15.34 -10.44 3.13
CA ASP A 88 -15.82 -11.45 2.18
C ASP A 88 -17.36 -11.59 2.32
N SER A 89 -18.06 -11.79 1.21
CA SER A 89 -19.50 -12.04 1.18
C SER A 89 -19.90 -13.34 1.90
N ALA A 90 -18.97 -14.29 2.08
CA ALA A 90 -19.12 -15.44 2.95
C ALA A 90 -19.05 -15.09 4.45
N GLY A 91 -18.72 -13.84 4.79
CA GLY A 91 -18.62 -13.30 6.14
C GLY A 91 -17.21 -13.26 6.70
N ASN A 92 -17.02 -12.47 7.76
CA ASN A 92 -15.78 -12.33 8.50
C ASN A 92 -15.96 -12.77 9.97
N PRO A 93 -15.53 -13.98 10.37
CA PRO A 93 -15.73 -14.49 11.72
C PRO A 93 -14.70 -14.03 12.75
N ALA A 94 -13.66 -13.29 12.35
CA ALA A 94 -12.70 -12.71 13.30
C ALA A 94 -13.34 -11.61 14.13
N THR A 95 -13.00 -11.59 15.41
CA THR A 95 -13.53 -10.68 16.43
C THR A 95 -12.45 -9.80 17.04
N ASN A 96 -11.17 -10.17 16.90
CA ASN A 96 -10.03 -9.47 17.46
C ASN A 96 -8.96 -9.14 16.39
N ALA A 97 -9.40 -8.91 15.15
CA ALA A 97 -8.54 -8.54 14.04
C ALA A 97 -8.79 -7.07 13.60
N ARG A 98 -7.71 -6.35 13.35
CA ARG A 98 -7.70 -5.07 12.62
C ARG A 98 -6.83 -5.22 11.40
N PHE A 99 -7.00 -4.31 10.45
CA PHE A 99 -6.06 -4.15 9.35
C PHE A 99 -5.21 -2.90 9.60
N GLN A 100 -3.93 -3.00 9.28
CA GLN A 100 -2.98 -1.89 9.29
C GLN A 100 -2.67 -1.51 7.85
N ILE A 101 -2.54 -0.21 7.55
CA ILE A 101 -2.29 0.32 6.21
C ILE A 101 -1.15 1.34 6.29
N ARG A 102 -0.24 1.30 5.32
CA ARG A 102 0.86 2.27 5.18
C ARG A 102 1.33 2.39 3.73
N ASN A 103 2.30 3.29 3.51
CA ASN A 103 3.03 3.45 2.24
C ASN A 103 2.09 3.60 1.04
N MET A 104 1.07 4.46 1.19
CA MET A 104 0.19 4.82 0.10
C MET A 104 0.95 5.66 -0.91
N GLN A 105 0.99 5.19 -2.15
CA GLN A 105 1.70 5.87 -3.22
C GLN A 105 0.96 5.82 -4.54
N THR A 106 1.09 6.89 -5.32
CA THR A 106 0.63 6.92 -6.71
C THR A 106 1.65 7.66 -7.55
N TRP A 107 1.93 7.08 -8.71
CA TRP A 107 2.87 7.55 -9.70
C TRP A 107 2.22 7.54 -11.07
N TYR A 108 2.77 8.36 -11.96
CA TYR A 108 2.45 8.31 -13.38
C TYR A 108 3.70 8.14 -14.22
N LEU A 109 3.59 7.38 -15.30
CA LEU A 109 4.60 7.33 -16.35
C LEU A 109 4.35 8.52 -17.27
N SER A 110 5.36 9.36 -17.45
CA SER A 110 5.23 10.57 -18.26
C SER A 110 5.29 10.27 -19.77
N LYS A 111 4.38 10.85 -20.56
CA LYS A 111 4.44 10.77 -22.03
C LYS A 111 5.63 11.54 -22.60
N SER A 112 6.02 12.63 -21.94
CA SER A 112 7.00 13.59 -22.46
C SER A 112 8.44 13.10 -22.35
N ASP A 113 8.80 12.39 -21.28
CA ASP A 113 10.17 11.90 -21.05
C ASP A 113 10.27 10.39 -20.80
N GLY A 114 9.14 9.68 -20.64
CA GLY A 114 9.15 8.23 -20.43
C GLY A 114 9.56 7.81 -19.01
N GLU A 115 9.59 8.73 -18.05
CA GLU A 115 10.01 8.46 -16.67
C GLU A 115 8.81 8.38 -15.72
N TRP A 116 8.94 7.57 -14.67
CA TRP A 116 7.96 7.54 -13.57
C TRP A 116 8.12 8.77 -12.68
N LYS A 117 7.02 9.49 -12.46
CA LYS A 117 6.94 10.67 -11.62
C LYS A 117 5.92 10.47 -10.52
N ARG A 118 6.29 10.89 -9.30
CA ARG A 118 5.45 10.71 -8.12
C ARG A 118 4.40 11.79 -8.04
N TRP A 119 3.15 11.38 -7.84
CA TRP A 119 2.10 12.27 -7.36
C TRP A 119 2.07 12.30 -5.84
N ILE A 120 1.92 11.12 -5.20
CA ILE A 120 1.78 11.00 -3.75
C ILE A 120 2.64 9.83 -3.24
N LEU A 121 3.27 10.01 -2.07
CA LEU A 121 3.81 8.95 -1.20
C LEU A 121 3.60 9.40 0.24
N THR A 122 2.80 8.67 1.00
CA THR A 122 2.43 9.02 2.37
C THR A 122 2.05 7.80 3.19
N SER A 123 2.17 7.90 4.51
CA SER A 123 1.48 7.02 5.46
C SER A 123 0.44 7.76 6.29
N ASP A 124 0.23 9.05 6.02
CA ASP A 124 -0.88 9.83 6.58
C ASP A 124 -2.13 9.52 5.76
N ILE A 125 -2.97 8.65 6.32
CA ILE A 125 -4.16 8.09 5.68
C ILE A 125 -5.37 8.42 6.54
N ASP A 126 -6.44 8.89 5.88
CA ASP A 126 -7.74 9.10 6.48
C ASP A 126 -8.77 8.17 5.81
N GLY A 127 -9.93 8.00 6.41
CA GLY A 127 -10.99 7.19 5.84
C GLY A 127 -12.23 7.09 6.70
N ALA A 128 -13.25 6.43 6.16
CA ALA A 128 -14.51 6.18 6.87
C ALA A 128 -15.08 4.82 6.51
N ASN A 129 -16.05 4.37 7.31
CA ASN A 129 -16.82 3.19 6.99
C ASN A 129 -17.98 3.60 6.08
N TYR A 130 -17.91 3.27 4.79
CA TYR A 130 -18.93 3.58 3.78
C TYR A 130 -19.91 2.43 3.64
N ALA A 131 -21.18 2.73 3.33
CA ALA A 131 -22.12 1.70 2.91
C ALA A 131 -21.47 0.85 1.81
N GLU A 132 -21.65 -0.48 1.87
CA GLU A 132 -20.92 -1.43 1.02
C GLU A 132 -21.11 -1.21 -0.49
N ASP A 133 -22.11 -0.47 -0.93
CA ASP A 133 -22.36 -0.13 -2.32
C ASP A 133 -22.04 1.32 -2.69
N PHE A 134 -21.49 2.10 -1.75
CA PHE A 134 -21.22 3.54 -1.87
C PHE A 134 -22.45 4.39 -2.26
N GLN A 135 -23.66 3.86 -2.11
CA GLN A 135 -24.86 4.58 -2.52
C GLN A 135 -25.07 5.83 -1.66
N ASP A 136 -25.38 6.94 -2.34
CA ASP A 136 -25.71 8.24 -1.74
C ASP A 136 -24.65 8.79 -0.76
N ASP A 137 -23.39 8.38 -0.91
CA ASP A 137 -22.26 8.81 -0.06
C ASP A 137 -22.47 8.49 1.43
N ILE A 138 -23.31 7.50 1.75
CA ILE A 138 -23.63 7.13 3.12
C ILE A 138 -22.39 6.53 3.80
N ASN A 139 -21.95 7.15 4.88
CA ASN A 139 -20.82 6.68 5.67
C ASN A 139 -20.96 7.00 7.17
N ILE A 140 -20.14 6.32 7.97
CA ILE A 140 -19.99 6.53 9.42
C ILE A 140 -18.50 6.62 9.79
N PRO A 141 -18.13 7.29 10.89
CA PRO A 141 -16.76 7.35 11.33
C PRO A 141 -16.14 5.96 11.54
N ALA A 142 -14.89 5.80 11.13
CA ALA A 142 -14.10 4.60 11.41
C ALA A 142 -13.31 4.74 12.72
N ASP A 143 -13.12 3.62 13.43
CA ASP A 143 -12.17 3.54 14.56
C ASP A 143 -10.75 3.50 13.98
N ILE A 144 -10.23 4.65 13.57
CA ILE A 144 -8.86 4.81 13.06
C ILE A 144 -7.89 5.04 14.22
N ARG A 145 -6.76 4.33 14.21
CA ARG A 145 -5.68 4.51 15.18
C ARG A 145 -4.36 4.69 14.45
N PRO A 146 -3.52 5.67 14.81
CA PRO A 146 -2.15 5.72 14.32
C PRO A 146 -1.34 4.57 14.92
N GLU A 147 -0.51 3.92 14.11
CA GLU A 147 0.31 2.79 14.54
C GLU A 147 1.79 3.17 14.59
N SER A 148 2.45 2.89 15.71
CA SER A 148 3.89 3.12 15.88
C SER A 148 4.74 1.95 15.36
N ASP A 149 4.23 0.72 15.49
CA ASP A 149 4.87 -0.48 14.93
C ASP A 149 4.54 -0.60 13.44
N GLY A 150 5.52 -0.34 12.58
CA GLY A 150 5.36 -0.40 11.12
C GLY A 150 4.76 0.85 10.48
N GLY A 151 4.27 1.82 11.26
CA GLY A 151 3.76 3.11 10.78
C GLY A 151 2.32 3.07 10.23
N GLY A 152 1.86 4.22 9.75
CA GLY A 152 0.53 4.37 9.15
C GLY A 152 -0.61 4.31 10.16
N ILE A 153 -1.73 3.72 9.74
CA ILE A 153 -2.95 3.61 10.55
C ILE A 153 -3.42 2.16 10.67
N SER A 154 -4.25 1.87 11.66
CA SER A 154 -5.11 0.69 11.68
C SER A 154 -6.59 1.07 11.82
N ALA A 155 -7.47 0.25 11.26
CA ALA A 155 -8.91 0.38 11.43
C ALA A 155 -9.63 -0.99 11.48
N SER A 156 -10.94 -0.93 11.74
CA SER A 156 -11.85 -2.07 11.78
C SER A 156 -13.08 -1.77 10.92
N LEU A 157 -13.65 -2.83 10.32
CA LEU A 157 -14.94 -2.74 9.64
C LEU A 157 -16.10 -2.75 10.63
N GLN A 158 -17.19 -2.11 10.24
CA GLN A 158 -18.50 -2.28 10.85
C GLN A 158 -19.40 -3.14 9.96
N PRO A 159 -20.29 -3.97 10.52
CA PRO A 159 -21.22 -4.78 9.70
C PRO A 159 -22.06 -3.91 8.76
N GLY A 160 -22.11 -4.26 7.47
CA GLY A 160 -22.82 -3.50 6.44
C GLY A 160 -22.04 -2.31 5.88
N TYR A 161 -20.77 -2.18 6.24
CA TYR A 161 -19.88 -1.13 5.76
C TYR A 161 -18.53 -1.70 5.27
N ASN A 162 -17.98 -1.06 4.24
CA ASN A 162 -16.59 -1.21 3.83
C ASN A 162 -15.75 -0.07 4.43
N PHE A 163 -14.43 -0.22 4.50
CA PHE A 163 -13.55 0.89 4.85
C PHE A 163 -12.92 1.47 3.59
N HIS A 164 -13.35 2.66 3.22
CA HIS A 164 -12.76 3.44 2.13
C HIS A 164 -11.83 4.49 2.71
N PHE A 165 -10.64 4.61 2.14
CA PHE A 165 -9.59 5.47 2.67
C PHE A 165 -8.79 6.12 1.55
N TRP A 166 -8.18 7.25 1.87
CA TRP A 166 -7.48 8.11 0.93
C TRP A 166 -6.33 8.85 1.64
N SER A 167 -5.50 9.55 0.88
CA SER A 167 -4.43 10.38 1.45
C SER A 167 -5.01 11.49 2.33
N SER A 168 -4.59 11.59 3.60
CA SER A 168 -5.01 12.69 4.47
C SER A 168 -4.57 14.06 3.96
N SER A 169 -3.54 14.12 3.11
CA SER A 169 -3.10 15.36 2.46
C SER A 169 -4.06 15.83 1.36
N GLY A 170 -5.07 15.04 1.02
CA GLY A 170 -6.00 15.31 -0.06
C GLY A 170 -5.40 15.06 -1.44
N ARG A 171 -5.98 15.76 -2.43
CA ARG A 171 -5.65 15.64 -3.86
C ARG A 171 -4.37 16.41 -4.21
N VAL A 172 -3.76 16.04 -5.33
CA VAL A 172 -2.66 16.81 -5.95
C VAL A 172 -2.97 17.14 -7.40
N GLU A 173 -2.35 18.19 -7.93
CA GLU A 173 -2.52 18.61 -9.33
C GLU A 173 -1.84 17.63 -10.29
N ILE A 174 -2.42 17.48 -11.48
CA ILE A 174 -1.87 16.68 -12.58
C ILE A 174 -1.77 17.50 -13.86
N ASP A 175 -0.86 17.10 -14.76
CA ASP A 175 -0.97 17.44 -16.17
C ASP A 175 -1.76 16.32 -16.88
N PRO A 176 -3.04 16.53 -17.23
CA PRO A 176 -3.86 15.49 -17.84
C PRO A 176 -3.32 15.05 -19.22
N ASN A 177 -2.47 15.86 -19.87
CA ASN A 177 -1.95 15.56 -21.20
C ASN A 177 -0.67 14.70 -21.17
N ASP A 178 -0.03 14.53 -20.01
CA ASP A 178 1.29 13.90 -19.88
C ASP A 178 1.25 12.48 -19.25
N ILE A 179 0.08 11.83 -19.22
CA ILE A 179 -0.08 10.52 -18.56
C ILE A 179 0.02 9.37 -19.57
N ALA A 180 1.09 8.56 -19.49
CA ALA A 180 1.28 7.33 -20.29
C ALA A 180 0.90 6.06 -19.52
N GLY A 181 0.87 6.15 -18.20
CA GLY A 181 0.57 5.06 -17.27
C GLY A 181 0.33 5.62 -15.88
N VAL A 182 -0.45 4.92 -15.07
CA VAL A 182 -0.65 5.21 -13.65
C VAL A 182 -0.40 3.91 -12.90
N TRP A 183 0.25 4.04 -11.74
CA TRP A 183 0.42 2.96 -10.77
C TRP A 183 0.12 3.50 -9.38
N SER A 184 -0.73 2.78 -8.65
CA SER A 184 -1.05 3.04 -7.24
C SER A 184 -0.73 1.79 -6.44
N SER A 185 -0.07 1.96 -5.30
CA SER A 185 0.29 0.87 -4.40
C SER A 185 0.09 1.28 -2.95
N MET A 186 -0.33 0.32 -2.14
CA MET A 186 -0.43 0.45 -0.69
C MET A 186 -0.02 -0.86 -0.05
N GLU A 187 0.43 -0.79 1.20
CA GLU A 187 0.74 -1.98 1.99
C GLU A 187 -0.31 -2.19 3.07
N SER A 188 -0.67 -3.46 3.31
CA SER A 188 -1.54 -3.82 4.42
C SER A 188 -1.21 -5.17 5.04
N ARG A 189 -1.57 -5.33 6.32
CA ARG A 189 -1.51 -6.59 7.08
C ARG A 189 -2.61 -6.64 8.15
N LEU A 190 -2.84 -7.82 8.71
CA LEU A 190 -3.69 -8.04 9.88
C LEU A 190 -2.89 -7.89 11.18
N ILE A 191 -3.41 -7.08 12.10
CA ILE A 191 -2.89 -6.89 13.46
C ILE A 191 -3.95 -7.27 14.51
N ILE A 192 -3.50 -7.51 15.74
CA ILE A 192 -4.38 -7.85 16.87
C ILE A 192 -5.05 -6.56 17.35
N ALA A 193 -6.37 -6.59 17.56
CA ALA A 193 -7.12 -5.41 17.99
C ALA A 193 -6.93 -5.07 19.48
N ASP A 194 -6.95 -6.09 20.31
CA ASP A 194 -6.78 -6.07 21.76
C ASP A 194 -5.89 -7.24 22.20
N ASN A 195 -4.75 -6.92 22.82
CA ASN A 195 -3.76 -7.90 23.27
C ASN A 195 -4.25 -8.75 24.47
N GLU A 196 -5.35 -8.36 25.12
CA GLU A 196 -5.96 -9.12 26.21
C GLU A 196 -6.96 -10.18 25.70
N LEU A 197 -7.32 -10.15 24.42
CA LEU A 197 -8.20 -11.11 23.78
C LEU A 197 -7.40 -12.14 22.94
N PRO A 198 -7.93 -13.36 22.71
CA PRO A 198 -7.25 -14.35 21.88
C PRO A 198 -6.95 -13.81 20.46
N ASP A 199 -5.78 -14.15 19.92
CA ASP A 199 -5.47 -13.90 18.50
C ASP A 199 -6.36 -14.80 17.63
N ASP A 200 -7.21 -14.19 16.82
CA ASP A 200 -8.09 -14.88 15.87
C ASP A 200 -7.91 -14.41 14.42
N ARG A 201 -6.78 -13.77 14.10
CA ARG A 201 -6.49 -13.24 12.75
C ARG A 201 -6.54 -14.30 11.65
N ASP A 202 -6.24 -15.57 11.94
CA ASP A 202 -6.36 -16.67 10.96
C ASP A 202 -7.81 -16.93 10.52
N LYS A 203 -8.78 -16.38 11.24
CA LYS A 203 -10.21 -16.45 10.89
C LYS A 203 -10.65 -15.23 10.08
N ALA A 204 -9.83 -14.19 9.97
CA ALA A 204 -10.23 -12.96 9.31
C ALA A 204 -10.41 -13.20 7.81
N ARG A 205 -11.53 -12.72 7.26
CA ARG A 205 -11.81 -12.71 5.82
C ARG A 205 -12.03 -11.28 5.36
N LEU A 206 -10.94 -10.52 5.45
CA LEU A 206 -10.86 -9.13 5.02
C LEU A 206 -10.04 -9.05 3.75
N MET A 207 -10.53 -8.30 2.76
CA MET A 207 -9.89 -8.16 1.47
C MET A 207 -9.58 -6.71 1.18
N PHE A 208 -8.46 -6.46 0.51
CA PHE A 208 -7.99 -5.13 0.15
C PHE A 208 -7.96 -4.97 -1.36
N SER A 209 -8.36 -3.80 -1.84
CA SER A 209 -8.17 -3.35 -3.22
C SER A 209 -7.58 -1.94 -3.22
N ALA A 210 -6.60 -1.71 -4.10
CA ALA A 210 -6.00 -0.40 -4.36
C ALA A 210 -6.68 0.30 -5.54
N GLY A 211 -6.67 1.62 -5.54
CA GLY A 211 -7.19 2.45 -6.63
C GLY A 211 -6.66 3.87 -6.58
N ALA A 212 -7.19 4.69 -7.48
CA ALA A 212 -7.02 6.14 -7.49
C ALA A 212 -8.14 6.76 -8.34
N ASP A 213 -8.49 8.00 -8.05
CA ASP A 213 -9.49 8.77 -8.76
C ASP A 213 -8.85 9.97 -9.45
N TYR A 214 -9.34 10.28 -10.65
CA TYR A 214 -9.25 11.64 -11.16
C TYR A 214 -10.39 12.47 -10.58
N TRP A 215 -10.12 13.77 -10.43
CA TRP A 215 -11.07 14.78 -9.94
C TRP A 215 -11.01 16.03 -10.82
N GLU A 216 -12.13 16.74 -10.91
CA GLU A 216 -12.23 18.01 -11.64
C GLU A 216 -11.18 19.03 -11.16
N SER A 217 -11.10 19.21 -9.83
CA SER A 217 -10.13 20.11 -9.19
C SER A 217 -9.72 19.60 -7.79
N LEU A 218 -8.76 20.30 -7.18
CA LEU A 218 -8.28 20.01 -5.82
C LEU A 218 -9.38 20.13 -4.75
N ASP A 219 -10.39 20.95 -5.00
CA ASP A 219 -11.43 21.35 -4.05
C ASP A 219 -12.85 20.96 -4.49
N ALA A 220 -13.01 20.31 -5.66
CA ALA A 220 -14.30 19.83 -6.14
C ALA A 220 -15.01 18.96 -5.10
N GLU A 221 -16.27 19.26 -4.82
CA GLU A 221 -17.11 18.42 -3.98
C GLU A 221 -17.62 17.22 -4.79
N TRP A 222 -17.94 16.12 -4.12
CA TRP A 222 -18.55 14.97 -4.79
C TRP A 222 -19.95 15.34 -5.30
N ASP A 223 -20.20 15.16 -6.60
CA ASP A 223 -21.53 15.30 -7.22
C ASP A 223 -21.83 14.05 -8.05
N GLN A 224 -22.24 12.96 -7.38
CA GLN A 224 -22.83 11.80 -8.05
C GLN A 224 -21.99 11.30 -9.25
N TRP A 225 -20.68 11.16 -9.03
CA TRP A 225 -19.70 10.69 -10.02
C TRP A 225 -19.48 11.62 -11.23
N LYS A 226 -19.87 12.89 -11.15
CA LYS A 226 -19.61 13.89 -12.20
C LYS A 226 -18.34 14.70 -11.99
N THR A 227 -17.85 14.75 -10.75
CA THR A 227 -16.67 15.53 -10.36
C THR A 227 -15.47 14.64 -10.05
N ASN A 228 -15.67 13.32 -10.00
CA ASN A 228 -14.63 12.32 -9.81
C ASN A 228 -14.97 11.01 -10.51
N GLY A 229 -13.95 10.20 -10.72
CA GLY A 229 -14.10 8.87 -11.26
C GLY A 229 -12.80 8.10 -11.24
N ASP A 230 -12.93 6.78 -11.11
CA ASP A 230 -11.80 5.90 -10.92
C ASP A 230 -10.89 5.86 -12.15
N ILE A 231 -9.59 5.88 -11.89
CA ILE A 231 -8.57 5.60 -12.89
C ILE A 231 -8.65 4.13 -13.27
N ALA A 232 -8.57 3.29 -12.25
CA ALA A 232 -8.68 1.84 -12.29
C ALA A 232 -8.84 1.31 -10.86
N ILE A 233 -9.21 0.04 -10.75
CA ILE A 233 -9.43 -0.68 -9.48
C ILE A 233 -8.66 -2.00 -9.56
N GLY A 234 -7.79 -2.23 -8.59
CA GLY A 234 -7.05 -3.49 -8.42
C GLY A 234 -7.94 -4.65 -7.97
N ARG A 235 -7.40 -5.87 -8.01
CA ARG A 235 -8.16 -7.03 -7.54
C ARG A 235 -8.24 -7.06 -6.01
N PHE A 236 -9.32 -7.61 -5.48
CA PHE A 236 -9.43 -7.92 -4.06
C PHE A 236 -8.59 -9.14 -3.70
N ARG A 237 -7.75 -8.98 -2.68
CA ARG A 237 -6.91 -10.04 -2.11
C ARG A 237 -7.10 -10.10 -0.61
N PHE A 238 -7.09 -11.32 -0.04
CA PHE A 238 -7.17 -11.47 1.40
C PHE A 238 -5.94 -10.88 2.09
N LEU A 239 -6.21 -10.15 3.16
CA LEU A 239 -5.18 -9.71 4.08
C LEU A 239 -4.64 -10.92 4.86
N THR A 240 -3.33 -10.91 5.09
CA THR A 240 -2.63 -11.90 5.91
C THR A 240 -1.97 -11.22 7.10
N LYS A 241 -1.32 -11.99 7.98
CA LYS A 241 -0.56 -11.44 9.12
C LYS A 241 0.72 -10.70 8.68
N ASP A 242 1.21 -11.00 7.49
CA ASP A 242 2.41 -10.40 6.93
C ASP A 242 2.05 -9.19 6.06
N TRP A 243 3.01 -8.27 5.91
CA TRP A 243 2.85 -7.15 4.99
C TRP A 243 2.73 -7.64 3.55
N GLN A 244 1.72 -7.15 2.85
CA GLN A 244 1.49 -7.39 1.43
C GLN A 244 1.33 -6.05 0.72
N ALA A 245 1.86 -5.95 -0.50
CA ALA A 245 1.50 -4.86 -1.41
C ALA A 245 0.24 -5.22 -2.21
N PHE A 246 -0.58 -4.20 -2.43
CA PHE A 246 -1.80 -4.23 -3.23
C PHE A 246 -1.72 -3.12 -4.25
N ASN A 247 -1.96 -3.47 -5.51
CA ASN A 247 -1.64 -2.58 -6.62
C ASN A 247 -2.84 -2.34 -7.53
N MET A 248 -2.78 -1.19 -8.19
CA MET A 248 -3.55 -0.88 -9.38
C MET A 248 -2.59 -0.32 -10.43
N HIS A 249 -2.76 -0.69 -11.69
CA HIS A 249 -2.06 -0.02 -12.80
C HIS A 249 -2.91 0.04 -14.07
N THR A 250 -2.54 0.94 -14.98
CA THR A 250 -3.24 1.15 -16.26
C THR A 250 -2.47 0.66 -17.49
N LEU A 251 -1.21 0.27 -17.31
CA LEU A 251 -0.35 -0.21 -18.40
C LEU A 251 -0.75 -1.61 -18.89
N THR A 252 -0.50 -1.91 -20.17
CA THR A 252 -0.49 -3.30 -20.63
C THR A 252 0.67 -4.08 -20.01
N LEU A 253 0.59 -5.41 -19.99
CA LEU A 253 1.68 -6.25 -19.47
C LEU A 253 3.00 -6.10 -20.24
N GLU A 254 2.96 -5.68 -21.49
CA GLU A 254 4.17 -5.37 -22.27
C GLU A 254 4.76 -4.04 -21.80
N GLN A 255 3.94 -2.99 -21.76
CA GLN A 255 4.36 -1.66 -21.30
C GLN A 255 4.91 -1.67 -19.87
N LEU A 256 4.28 -2.44 -18.98
CA LEU A 256 4.70 -2.55 -17.58
C LEU A 256 6.04 -3.30 -17.44
N ARG A 257 6.33 -4.27 -18.31
CA ARG A 257 7.64 -4.95 -18.34
C ARG A 257 8.73 -4.04 -18.87
N ASP A 258 8.40 -3.22 -19.87
CA ASP A 258 9.34 -2.27 -20.46
C ASP A 258 9.59 -1.06 -19.55
N ASN A 259 8.60 -0.68 -18.74
CA ASN A 259 8.63 0.48 -17.87
C ASN A 259 8.14 0.11 -16.46
N PRO A 260 8.88 -0.74 -15.72
CA PRO A 260 8.46 -1.14 -14.38
C PRO A 260 8.41 0.08 -13.45
N PRO A 261 7.40 0.18 -12.57
CA PRO A 261 7.33 1.23 -11.56
C PRO A 261 8.49 1.10 -10.55
N PRO A 262 8.77 2.15 -9.76
CA PRO A 262 9.97 2.20 -8.91
C PRO A 262 9.99 1.22 -7.73
N PHE A 263 8.89 0.53 -7.41
CA PHE A 263 8.77 -0.44 -6.31
C PHE A 263 9.14 0.12 -4.92
N GLU A 264 8.86 1.41 -4.66
CA GLU A 264 9.16 2.05 -3.37
C GLU A 264 8.33 1.48 -2.20
#